data_AF-A0A7Y3GYD3-F1
#
_entry.id   AF-A0A7Y3GYD3-F1
#
_cell.length_a   1.000
_cell.length_b   1.000
_cell.length_c   1.000
_cell.angle_alpha   90.00
_cell.angle_beta   90.00
_cell.angle_gamma   90.00
#
_symmetry.space_group_name_H-M   'P 1'
#
loop_
_entity.id
_entity.type
_entity.pdbx_description
1 polymer ?
#
loop_
_entity_poly.entity_id
_entity_poly.type
_entity_poly.pdbx_seq_one_letter_code
_entity_poly.pdbx_strand_id
1 'polypeptide(L)'
;MRGLPENPLPAAEFLEVWLPQAFAEAPLPEAARNARGSIGVQLTGDGGGQWLLSLGDGAMRVETGSREPALFSIVQSAEDWRGALWDGRGGAIGRQAAKLFQPGSQNEWKPGEIGGPPNPKTLEEIGKLDGLIRMRVTGGEAGDWSVDFKLGPGPLPSEPTTTLSMSDADSQAMARGELDAMEAFMGGHMLVTGDMALVMQVQAIQMQAAQEL
;
A
#
# COMPACT_ATOMS: atom_id res chain seq x y z
N MET A 1 11.68 3.94 17.14
CA MET A 1 11.25 2.88 16.21
C MET A 1 12.47 2.44 15.43
N ARG A 2 12.54 1.16 15.06
CA ARG A 2 13.61 0.66 14.20
C ARG A 2 13.39 1.20 12.78
N GLY A 3 14.32 2.01 12.29
CA GLY A 3 14.32 2.45 10.90
C GLY A 3 14.59 1.29 9.95
N LEU A 4 14.33 1.49 8.66
CA LEU A 4 14.70 0.53 7.61
C LEU A 4 16.20 0.16 7.71
N PRO A 5 16.59 -1.06 7.28
CA PRO A 5 18.00 -1.41 7.16
C PRO A 5 18.76 -0.38 6.33
N GLU A 6 19.98 -0.03 6.75
CA GLU A 6 20.82 0.95 6.01
C GLU A 6 21.11 0.49 4.58
N ASN A 7 21.29 -0.81 4.38
CA ASN A 7 21.51 -1.40 3.06
C ASN A 7 20.25 -2.16 2.61
N PRO A 8 19.83 -2.04 1.32
CA PRO A 8 18.69 -2.80 0.80
C PRO A 8 18.88 -4.31 0.97
N LEU A 9 17.86 -4.98 1.50
CA LEU A 9 17.82 -6.43 1.63
C LEU A 9 17.11 -7.08 0.43
N PRO A 10 17.44 -8.34 0.08
CA PRO A 10 16.58 -9.15 -0.78
C PRO A 10 15.15 -9.23 -0.23
N ALA A 11 14.15 -9.28 -1.11
CA ALA A 11 12.74 -9.24 -0.68
C ALA A 11 12.37 -10.35 0.30
N ALA A 12 12.82 -11.58 0.06
CA ALA A 12 12.58 -12.70 0.97
C ALA A 12 13.21 -12.46 2.35
N GLU A 13 14.47 -12.03 2.41
CA GLU A 13 15.14 -11.72 3.69
C GLU A 13 14.44 -10.57 4.43
N PHE A 14 14.04 -9.52 3.70
CA PHE A 14 13.31 -8.40 4.27
C PHE A 14 11.96 -8.86 4.84
N LEU A 15 11.13 -9.56 4.06
CA LEU A 15 9.76 -9.90 4.42
C LEU A 15 9.70 -11.05 5.43
N GLU A 16 10.58 -12.03 5.35
CA GLU A 16 10.51 -13.24 6.17
C GLU A 16 11.29 -13.12 7.48
N VAL A 17 12.31 -12.26 7.54
CA VAL A 17 13.20 -12.13 8.70
C VAL A 17 13.14 -10.74 9.31
N TRP A 18 13.51 -9.72 8.56
CA TRP A 18 13.65 -8.37 9.13
C TRP A 18 12.30 -7.78 9.56
N LEU A 19 11.30 -7.88 8.69
CA LEU A 19 10.00 -7.24 8.88
C LEU A 19 9.24 -7.80 10.11
N PRO A 20 9.13 -9.13 10.33
CA PRO A 20 8.49 -9.67 11.53
C PRO A 20 9.23 -9.26 12.82
N GLN A 21 10.57 -9.25 12.82
CA GLN A 21 11.37 -8.82 13.97
C GLN A 21 11.13 -7.33 14.28
N ALA A 22 11.11 -6.49 13.25
CA ALA A 22 10.91 -5.06 13.41
C ALA A 22 9.50 -4.74 13.96
N PHE A 23 8.49 -5.52 13.57
CA PHE A 23 7.14 -5.44 14.15
C PHE A 23 7.01 -6.07 15.54
N ALA A 24 7.84 -7.03 15.92
CA ALA A 24 7.86 -7.57 17.29
C ALA A 24 8.45 -6.56 18.30
N GLU A 25 9.37 -5.71 17.85
CA GLU A 25 10.01 -4.67 18.67
C GLU A 25 9.18 -3.38 18.80
N ALA A 26 8.12 -3.23 17.99
CA ALA A 26 7.22 -2.08 18.01
C ALA A 26 5.80 -2.53 18.36
N PRO A 27 5.14 -1.94 19.38
CA PRO A 27 3.76 -2.30 19.67
C PRO A 27 2.87 -2.01 18.47
N LEU A 28 2.12 -3.01 18.00
CA LEU A 28 1.08 -2.79 16.99
C LEU A 28 0.09 -1.72 17.49
N PRO A 29 -0.38 -0.83 16.60
CA PRO A 29 -1.45 0.11 16.91
C PRO A 29 -2.65 -0.62 17.51
N GLU A 30 -3.35 -0.02 18.47
CA GLU A 30 -4.51 -0.65 19.12
C GLU A 30 -5.56 -1.10 18.09
N ALA A 31 -5.81 -0.27 17.07
CA ALA A 31 -6.70 -0.60 15.95
C ALA A 31 -6.28 -1.87 15.18
N ALA A 32 -4.98 -2.17 15.12
CA ALA A 32 -4.44 -3.35 14.45
C ALA A 32 -4.43 -4.61 15.35
N ARG A 33 -4.50 -4.46 16.68
CA ARG A 33 -4.51 -5.61 17.62
C ARG A 33 -5.80 -6.41 17.54
N ASN A 34 -6.91 -5.71 17.29
CA ASN A 34 -8.24 -6.32 17.17
C ASN A 34 -8.62 -6.61 15.71
N ALA A 35 -7.90 -6.03 14.74
CA ALA A 35 -8.09 -6.33 13.34
C ALA A 35 -7.72 -7.79 13.06
N ARG A 36 -8.53 -8.46 12.26
CA ARG A 36 -8.25 -9.79 11.74
C ARG A 36 -8.19 -9.73 10.22
N GLY A 37 -7.22 -10.43 9.66
CA GLY A 37 -7.09 -10.50 8.22
C GLY A 37 -5.64 -10.65 7.78
N SER A 38 -5.50 -10.82 6.48
CA SER A 38 -4.21 -10.95 5.84
C SER A 38 -4.05 -9.96 4.70
N ILE A 39 -2.83 -9.46 4.56
CA ILE A 39 -2.37 -8.61 3.48
C ILE A 39 -1.45 -9.44 2.59
N GLY A 40 -1.73 -9.47 1.30
CA GLY A 40 -0.93 -10.16 0.31
C GLY A 40 0.18 -9.25 -0.21
N VAL A 41 1.34 -9.82 -0.47
CA VAL A 41 2.42 -9.14 -1.19
C VAL A 41 2.82 -10.02 -2.35
N GLN A 42 2.82 -9.46 -3.57
CA GLN A 42 3.34 -10.12 -4.75
C GLN A 42 4.35 -9.20 -5.43
N LEU A 43 5.62 -9.62 -5.42
CA LEU A 43 6.70 -8.93 -6.10
C LEU A 43 7.06 -9.70 -7.37
N THR A 44 7.07 -9.02 -8.51
CA THR A 44 7.45 -9.60 -9.80
C THR A 44 8.88 -9.25 -10.19
N GLY A 45 9.45 -10.00 -11.13
CA GLY A 45 10.82 -9.80 -11.59
C GLY A 45 11.87 -10.49 -10.71
N ASP A 46 13.12 -10.08 -10.88
CA ASP A 46 14.25 -10.70 -10.20
C ASP A 46 14.19 -10.49 -8.68
N GLY A 47 14.43 -11.56 -7.93
CA GLY A 47 14.26 -11.59 -6.47
C GLY A 47 12.81 -11.42 -5.98
N GLY A 48 11.82 -11.55 -6.87
CA GLY A 48 10.39 -11.49 -6.53
C GLY A 48 9.85 -12.75 -5.85
N GLY A 49 8.59 -12.72 -5.45
CA GLY A 49 7.92 -13.79 -4.73
C GLY A 49 6.49 -13.42 -4.33
N GLN A 50 5.84 -14.32 -3.57
CA GLN A 50 4.53 -14.07 -2.98
C GLN A 50 4.56 -14.40 -1.50
N TRP A 51 3.92 -13.54 -0.71
CA TRP A 51 3.82 -13.67 0.73
C TRP A 51 2.43 -13.27 1.22
N LEU A 52 2.05 -13.85 2.35
CA LEU A 52 0.86 -13.51 3.11
C LEU A 52 1.29 -12.98 4.49
N LEU A 53 1.02 -11.69 4.72
CA LEU A 53 1.22 -11.02 6.00
C LEU A 53 -0.07 -11.14 6.80
N SER A 54 -0.07 -11.92 7.87
CA SER A 54 -1.25 -12.12 8.72
C SER A 54 -1.12 -11.33 10.02
N LEU A 55 -2.18 -10.61 10.38
CA LEU A 55 -2.31 -9.91 11.65
C LEU A 55 -3.23 -10.73 12.58
N GLY A 56 -2.74 -11.08 13.76
CA GLY A 56 -3.52 -11.83 14.75
C GLY A 56 -2.79 -11.99 16.08
N ASP A 57 -3.54 -12.05 17.17
CA ASP A 57 -3.01 -12.21 18.55
C ASP A 57 -1.98 -11.14 18.96
N GLY A 58 -2.10 -9.93 18.42
CA GLY A 58 -1.16 -8.84 18.68
C GLY A 58 0.22 -9.01 18.03
N ALA A 59 0.38 -9.94 17.09
CA ALA A 59 1.61 -10.15 16.33
C ALA A 59 1.35 -10.14 14.81
N MET A 60 2.39 -9.79 14.06
CA MET A 60 2.43 -9.99 12.61
C MET A 60 3.20 -11.28 12.30
N ARG A 61 2.63 -12.10 11.42
CA ARG A 61 3.27 -13.31 10.88
C ARG A 61 3.40 -13.17 9.37
N VAL A 62 4.48 -13.71 8.82
CA VAL A 62 4.70 -13.73 7.37
C VAL A 62 4.85 -15.16 6.92
N GLU A 63 4.07 -15.53 5.91
CA GLU A 63 4.11 -16.85 5.28
C GLU A 63 4.44 -16.69 3.81
N THR A 64 5.44 -17.42 3.33
CA THR A 64 5.73 -17.52 1.89
C THR A 64 4.65 -18.37 1.24
N GLY A 65 4.08 -17.90 0.12
CA GLY A 65 2.99 -18.60 -0.55
C GLY A 65 2.01 -17.67 -1.25
N SER A 66 0.88 -18.23 -1.68
CA SER A 66 -0.11 -17.47 -2.45
C SER A 66 -0.68 -16.28 -1.67
N ARG A 67 -0.73 -15.13 -2.33
CA ARG A 67 -1.42 -13.92 -1.86
C ARG A 67 -2.95 -13.98 -2.01
N GLU A 68 -3.49 -14.98 -2.70
CA GLU A 68 -4.93 -15.08 -3.00
C GLU A 68 -5.88 -15.10 -1.80
N PRO A 69 -5.51 -15.60 -0.61
CA PRO A 69 -6.37 -15.51 0.56
C PRO A 69 -6.49 -14.10 1.15
N ALA A 70 -5.67 -13.14 0.70
CA ALA A 70 -5.61 -11.82 1.30
C ALA A 70 -6.85 -10.97 1.03
N LEU A 71 -7.24 -10.17 2.02
CA LEU A 71 -8.33 -9.19 1.89
C LEU A 71 -7.90 -7.95 1.10
N PHE A 72 -6.60 -7.71 1.05
CA PHE A 72 -5.96 -6.64 0.30
C PHE A 72 -4.56 -7.11 -0.10
N SER A 73 -4.11 -6.86 -1.33
CA SER A 73 -2.72 -7.16 -1.72
C SER A 73 -2.03 -5.97 -2.36
N ILE A 74 -0.74 -5.84 -2.09
CA ILE A 74 0.19 -5.00 -2.85
C ILE A 74 0.86 -5.87 -3.92
N VAL A 75 0.80 -5.42 -5.16
CA VAL A 75 1.44 -6.08 -6.30
C VAL A 75 2.28 -5.07 -7.07
N GLN A 76 3.57 -5.33 -7.22
CA GLN A 76 4.49 -4.44 -7.95
C GLN A 76 5.76 -5.19 -8.36
N SER A 77 6.64 -4.57 -9.14
CA SER A 77 7.96 -5.14 -9.40
C SER A 77 8.83 -5.08 -8.13
N ALA A 78 9.76 -6.04 -7.98
CA ALA A 78 10.74 -6.00 -6.90
C ALA A 78 11.65 -4.76 -6.99
N GLU A 79 11.83 -4.21 -8.20
CA GLU A 79 12.55 -2.96 -8.45
C GLU A 79 11.79 -1.75 -7.91
N ASP A 80 10.51 -1.61 -8.25
CA ASP A 80 9.64 -0.51 -7.76
C ASP A 80 9.47 -0.57 -6.24
N TRP A 81 9.30 -1.76 -5.69
CA TRP A 81 9.20 -1.98 -4.25
C TRP A 81 10.45 -1.52 -3.51
N ARG A 82 11.64 -1.93 -4.00
CA ARG A 82 12.92 -1.52 -3.41
C ARG A 82 13.16 -0.02 -3.59
N GLY A 83 12.87 0.50 -4.78
CA GLY A 83 13.03 1.91 -5.08
C GLY A 83 12.19 2.79 -4.16
N ALA A 84 10.96 2.39 -3.85
CA ALA A 84 10.10 3.10 -2.92
C ALA A 84 10.61 3.08 -1.48
N LEU A 85 11.23 1.96 -1.05
CA LEU A 85 11.73 1.78 0.31
C LEU A 85 13.04 2.51 0.57
N TRP A 86 13.98 2.49 -0.38
CA TRP A 86 15.34 3.00 -0.15
C TRP A 86 15.72 4.21 -1.02
N ASP A 87 15.18 4.31 -2.23
CA ASP A 87 15.68 5.25 -3.25
C ASP A 87 14.73 6.45 -3.50
N GLY A 88 13.61 6.52 -2.78
CA GLY A 88 12.60 7.57 -2.94
C GLY A 88 11.80 7.48 -4.25
N ARG A 89 11.87 6.36 -4.96
CA ARG A 89 11.11 6.11 -6.19
C ARG A 89 9.60 6.14 -5.92
N GLY A 90 8.84 6.71 -6.86
CA GLY A 90 7.41 6.97 -6.68
C GLY A 90 7.08 8.14 -5.75
N GLY A 91 8.10 8.89 -5.31
CA GLY A 91 7.92 10.15 -4.60
C GLY A 91 7.12 9.99 -3.32
N ALA A 92 6.13 10.86 -3.17
CA ALA A 92 5.24 10.85 -2.01
C ALA A 92 4.41 9.57 -1.90
N ILE A 93 3.85 9.10 -3.02
CA ILE A 93 2.95 7.94 -3.03
C ILE A 93 3.74 6.65 -2.82
N GLY A 94 4.93 6.54 -3.40
CA GLY A 94 5.85 5.43 -3.13
C GLY A 94 6.19 5.31 -1.64
N ARG A 95 6.51 6.44 -1.00
CA ARG A 95 6.72 6.49 0.46
C ARG A 95 5.48 6.13 1.26
N GLN A 96 4.29 6.57 0.84
CA GLN A 96 3.03 6.21 1.51
C GLN A 96 2.71 4.72 1.37
N ALA A 97 2.90 4.11 0.19
CA ALA A 97 2.75 2.68 -0.01
C ALA A 97 3.76 1.87 0.83
N ALA A 98 5.00 2.38 0.95
CA ALA A 98 6.05 1.79 1.77
C ALA A 98 5.74 1.80 3.28
N LYS A 99 4.82 2.63 3.78
CA LYS A 99 4.38 2.64 5.18
C LYS A 99 3.80 1.28 5.63
N LEU A 100 3.37 0.41 4.72
CA LEU A 100 2.97 -0.96 5.09
C LEU A 100 4.15 -1.75 5.72
N PHE A 101 5.36 -1.49 5.25
CA PHE A 101 6.57 -2.23 5.59
C PHE A 101 7.43 -1.56 6.67
N GLN A 102 6.96 -0.45 7.25
CA GLN A 102 7.70 0.32 8.25
C GLN A 102 6.97 0.25 9.59
N PRO A 103 7.48 -0.50 10.58
CA PRO A 103 6.78 -0.63 11.85
C PRO A 103 6.55 0.73 12.53
N GLY A 104 5.32 0.98 12.94
CA GLY A 104 4.92 2.18 13.68
C GLY A 104 4.52 3.38 12.84
N SER A 105 4.84 3.42 11.54
CA SER A 105 4.29 4.45 10.61
C SER A 105 2.79 4.27 10.39
N GLN A 106 2.21 3.14 10.81
CA GLN A 106 0.76 2.92 10.79
C GLN A 106 0.01 3.84 11.77
N ASN A 107 0.70 4.38 12.79
CA ASN A 107 0.12 5.38 13.70
C ASN A 107 -0.03 6.76 13.05
N GLU A 108 0.59 6.98 11.90
CA GLU A 108 0.60 8.25 11.17
C GLU A 108 -0.37 8.23 9.98
N TRP A 109 -1.30 7.27 9.94
CA TRP A 109 -2.37 7.25 8.94
C TRP A 109 -3.24 8.49 9.10
N LYS A 110 -3.48 9.20 7.99
CA LYS A 110 -4.41 10.33 7.94
C LYS A 110 -5.60 9.99 7.06
N PRO A 111 -6.84 10.34 7.48
CA PRO A 111 -8.00 10.28 6.62
C PRO A 111 -7.75 10.95 5.26
N GLY A 112 -8.01 10.23 4.16
CA GLY A 112 -7.82 10.75 2.80
C GLY A 112 -6.41 10.64 2.23
N GLU A 113 -5.45 10.02 2.92
CA GLU A 113 -4.16 9.63 2.31
C GLU A 113 -4.39 8.59 1.19
N ILE A 114 -3.91 8.90 -0.02
CA ILE A 114 -4.04 8.04 -1.21
C ILE A 114 -2.80 7.15 -1.34
N GLY A 115 -2.97 5.88 -1.68
CA GLY A 115 -1.85 4.98 -1.97
C GLY A 115 -1.12 4.44 -0.75
N GLY A 116 -1.56 4.77 0.46
CA GLY A 116 -1.16 4.09 1.69
C GLY A 116 -1.91 2.77 1.93
N PRO A 117 -1.47 1.96 2.91
CA PRO A 117 -2.23 0.79 3.34
C PRO A 117 -3.61 1.21 3.88
N PRO A 118 -4.63 0.34 3.76
CA PRO A 118 -5.95 0.64 4.31
C PRO A 118 -5.90 0.75 5.83
N ASN A 119 -6.89 1.45 6.39
CA ASN A 119 -7.11 1.45 7.83
C ASN A 119 -7.35 -0.01 8.30
N PRO A 120 -6.67 -0.50 9.37
CA PRO A 120 -6.86 -1.88 9.84
C PRO A 120 -8.32 -2.24 10.15
N LYS A 121 -9.13 -1.27 10.61
CA LYS A 121 -10.56 -1.46 10.88
C LYS A 121 -11.39 -1.68 9.61
N THR A 122 -10.93 -1.18 8.46
CA THR A 122 -11.66 -1.29 7.19
C THR A 122 -11.22 -2.45 6.32
N LEU A 123 -10.21 -3.22 6.76
CA LEU A 123 -9.63 -4.29 5.96
C LEU A 123 -10.67 -5.36 5.57
N GLU A 124 -11.59 -5.70 6.49
CA GLU A 124 -12.67 -6.64 6.22
C GLU A 124 -13.67 -6.11 5.17
N GLU A 125 -14.04 -4.84 5.22
CA GLU A 125 -14.95 -4.22 4.24
C GLU A 125 -14.28 -4.11 2.86
N ILE A 126 -13.00 -3.73 2.82
CA ILE A 126 -12.21 -3.72 1.59
C ILE A 126 -12.12 -5.14 0.99
N GLY A 127 -12.00 -6.15 1.84
CA GLY A 127 -11.97 -7.55 1.44
C GLY A 127 -13.26 -8.06 0.78
N LYS A 128 -14.37 -7.32 0.90
CA LYS A 128 -15.64 -7.63 0.21
C LYS A 128 -15.72 -7.03 -1.19
N LEU A 129 -14.81 -6.12 -1.54
CA LEU A 129 -14.68 -5.58 -2.89
C LEU A 129 -13.86 -6.55 -3.75
N ASP A 130 -13.98 -6.40 -5.07
CA ASP A 130 -13.10 -7.08 -6.02
C ASP A 130 -12.66 -6.07 -7.09
N GLY A 131 -11.37 -6.08 -7.40
CA GLY A 131 -10.78 -5.21 -8.40
C GLY A 131 -9.29 -4.98 -8.18
N LEU A 132 -8.63 -4.48 -9.22
CA LEU A 132 -7.22 -4.13 -9.22
C LEU A 132 -7.06 -2.65 -9.52
N ILE A 133 -6.58 -1.88 -8.54
CA ILE A 133 -6.34 -0.45 -8.70
C ILE A 133 -4.84 -0.24 -8.93
N ARG A 134 -4.46 0.22 -10.13
CA ARG A 134 -3.10 0.65 -10.42
C ARG A 134 -2.90 2.11 -10.02
N MET A 135 -1.83 2.37 -9.29
CA MET A 135 -1.33 3.70 -9.02
C MET A 135 -0.02 3.89 -9.76
N ARG A 136 0.11 4.97 -10.54
CA ARG A 136 1.32 5.30 -11.30
C ARG A 136 1.77 6.73 -11.01
N VAL A 137 3.06 6.87 -10.68
CA VAL A 137 3.73 8.16 -10.56
C VAL A 137 4.79 8.25 -11.65
N THR A 138 4.82 9.38 -12.35
CA THR A 138 5.74 9.59 -13.50
C THR A 138 6.59 10.83 -13.34
N GLY A 139 7.76 10.84 -13.98
CA GLY A 139 8.64 12.01 -14.00
C GLY A 139 9.38 12.27 -12.68
N GLY A 140 9.49 11.28 -11.79
CA GLY A 140 10.33 11.36 -10.60
C GLY A 140 11.82 11.23 -10.94
N GLU A 141 12.69 11.83 -10.13
CA GLU A 141 14.15 11.77 -10.34
C GLU A 141 14.69 10.33 -10.30
N ALA A 142 14.10 9.48 -9.45
CA ALA A 142 14.40 8.05 -9.35
C ALA A 142 13.62 7.17 -10.36
N GLY A 143 12.96 7.80 -11.35
CA GLY A 143 12.21 7.14 -12.42
C GLY A 143 10.71 7.00 -12.15
N ASP A 144 10.00 6.58 -13.19
CA ASP A 144 8.58 6.20 -13.11
C ASP A 144 8.40 5.03 -12.14
N TRP A 145 7.26 5.02 -11.46
CA TRP A 145 6.93 4.04 -10.45
C TRP A 145 5.47 3.61 -10.54
N SER A 146 5.21 2.34 -10.23
CA SER A 146 3.83 1.84 -10.14
C SER A 146 3.65 0.79 -9.07
N VAL A 147 2.45 0.78 -8.51
CA VAL A 147 1.97 -0.27 -7.61
C VAL A 147 0.51 -0.58 -7.93
N ASP A 148 0.15 -1.85 -7.85
CA ASP A 148 -1.22 -2.32 -7.94
C ASP A 148 -1.73 -2.72 -6.56
N PHE A 149 -2.97 -2.35 -6.27
CA PHE A 149 -3.71 -2.71 -5.07
C PHE A 149 -4.84 -3.66 -5.46
N LYS A 150 -4.70 -4.95 -5.14
CA LYS A 150 -5.79 -5.93 -5.31
C LYS A 150 -6.71 -5.87 -4.11
N LEU A 151 -7.99 -5.64 -4.35
CA LEU A 151 -9.03 -5.65 -3.34
C LEU A 151 -9.68 -7.04 -3.30
N GLY A 152 -9.84 -7.60 -2.11
CA GLY A 152 -10.43 -8.92 -1.90
C GLY A 152 -9.58 -10.09 -2.37
N PRO A 153 -9.99 -11.32 -2.01
CA PRO A 153 -9.27 -12.55 -2.33
C PRO A 153 -9.36 -12.90 -3.83
N GLY A 154 -8.67 -13.98 -4.22
CA GLY A 154 -8.76 -14.58 -5.56
C GLY A 154 -7.71 -14.08 -6.56
N PRO A 155 -7.72 -14.52 -7.83
CA PRO A 155 -6.67 -14.23 -8.80
C PRO A 155 -6.55 -12.75 -9.17
N LEU A 156 -5.42 -12.34 -9.78
CA LEU A 156 -5.28 -11.00 -10.33
C LEU A 156 -6.02 -10.94 -11.68
N PRO A 157 -6.76 -9.86 -11.97
CA PRO A 157 -7.27 -9.64 -13.31
C PRO A 157 -6.10 -9.41 -14.29
N SER A 158 -6.34 -9.65 -15.58
CA SER A 158 -5.33 -9.46 -16.63
C SER A 158 -4.96 -7.99 -16.85
N GLU A 159 -5.86 -7.08 -16.49
CA GLU A 159 -5.67 -5.63 -16.58
C GLU A 159 -6.18 -4.95 -15.30
N PRO A 160 -5.64 -3.77 -14.94
CA PRO A 160 -6.18 -2.99 -13.84
C PRO A 160 -7.64 -2.61 -14.09
N THR A 161 -8.50 -2.83 -13.09
CA THR A 161 -9.89 -2.37 -13.08
C THR A 161 -9.95 -0.84 -13.14
N THR A 162 -9.01 -0.18 -12.44
CA THR A 162 -8.87 1.27 -12.45
C THR A 162 -7.38 1.63 -12.44
N THR A 163 -7.00 2.68 -13.18
CA THR A 163 -5.65 3.25 -13.14
C THR A 163 -5.72 4.72 -12.75
N LEU A 164 -5.02 5.08 -11.67
CA LEU A 164 -4.75 6.44 -11.23
C LEU A 164 -3.33 6.81 -11.64
N SER A 165 -3.14 7.95 -12.27
CA SER A 165 -1.84 8.43 -12.73
C SER A 165 -1.63 9.90 -12.40
N MET A 166 -0.45 10.26 -11.92
CA MET A 166 -0.06 11.64 -11.63
C MET A 166 1.44 11.85 -11.89
N SER A 167 1.88 13.12 -11.90
CA SER A 167 3.31 13.45 -11.88
C SER A 167 3.89 13.32 -10.48
N ASP A 168 5.20 13.11 -10.39
CA ASP A 168 5.91 13.16 -9.11
C ASP A 168 5.74 14.52 -8.41
N ALA A 169 5.78 15.61 -9.17
CA ALA A 169 5.59 16.97 -8.66
C ALA A 169 4.20 17.14 -7.99
N ASP A 170 3.13 16.69 -8.63
CA ASP A 170 1.78 16.73 -8.07
C ASP A 170 1.69 15.84 -6.83
N SER A 171 2.29 14.65 -6.87
CA SER A 171 2.35 13.75 -5.71
C SER A 171 3.00 14.41 -4.49
N GLN A 172 4.06 15.18 -4.71
CA GLN A 172 4.75 15.91 -3.66
C GLN A 172 3.92 17.08 -3.14
N ALA A 173 3.22 17.82 -4.01
CA ALA A 173 2.28 18.87 -3.60
C ALA A 173 1.16 18.29 -2.73
N MET A 174 0.64 17.11 -3.09
CA MET A 174 -0.36 16.39 -2.29
C MET A 174 0.17 15.99 -0.91
N ALA A 175 1.40 15.46 -0.83
CA ALA A 175 2.01 15.14 0.47
C ALA A 175 2.25 16.36 1.36
N ARG A 176 2.48 17.54 0.76
CA ARG A 176 2.61 18.80 1.50
C ARG A 176 1.25 19.44 1.85
N GLY A 177 0.14 18.91 1.33
CA GLY A 177 -1.20 19.46 1.51
C GLY A 177 -1.46 20.72 0.67
N GLU A 178 -0.62 20.99 -0.32
CA GLU A 178 -0.74 22.12 -1.26
C GLU A 178 -1.71 21.85 -2.40
N LEU A 179 -2.02 20.57 -2.63
CA LEU A 179 -2.96 20.08 -3.62
C LEU A 179 -3.77 18.95 -2.98
N ASP A 180 -5.09 19.08 -2.84
CA ASP A 180 -5.88 17.96 -2.35
C ASP A 180 -6.24 16.98 -3.49
N ALA A 181 -6.67 15.76 -3.13
CA ALA A 181 -6.96 14.72 -4.10
C ALA A 181 -8.13 15.04 -5.05
N MET A 182 -9.14 15.74 -4.55
CA MET A 182 -10.29 16.14 -5.34
C MET A 182 -9.90 17.25 -6.32
N GLU A 183 -9.15 18.24 -5.85
CA GLU A 183 -8.57 19.29 -6.71
C GLU A 183 -7.65 18.69 -7.78
N ALA A 184 -6.78 17.74 -7.40
CA ALA A 184 -5.90 17.06 -8.33
C ALA A 184 -6.70 16.35 -9.44
N PHE A 185 -7.76 15.64 -9.06
CA PHE A 185 -8.63 14.95 -10.01
C PHE A 185 -9.40 15.92 -10.92
N MET A 186 -10.12 16.89 -10.32
CA MET A 186 -10.92 17.87 -11.07
C MET A 186 -10.06 18.77 -11.96
N GLY A 187 -8.84 19.10 -11.53
CA GLY A 187 -7.86 19.90 -12.27
C GLY A 187 -7.06 19.12 -13.31
N GLY A 188 -7.23 17.79 -13.39
CA GLY A 188 -6.52 16.94 -14.35
C GLY A 188 -5.06 16.62 -14.00
N HIS A 189 -4.62 16.96 -12.78
CA HIS A 189 -3.31 16.57 -12.22
C HIS A 189 -3.26 15.09 -11.83
N MET A 190 -4.42 14.52 -11.49
CA MET A 190 -4.63 13.08 -11.29
C MET A 190 -5.58 12.57 -12.36
N LEU A 191 -5.05 11.83 -13.32
CA LEU A 191 -5.83 11.15 -14.32
C LEU A 191 -6.36 9.84 -13.73
N VAL A 192 -7.67 9.61 -13.83
CA VAL A 192 -8.28 8.33 -13.49
C VAL A 192 -8.94 7.73 -14.72
N THR A 193 -8.64 6.46 -14.99
CA THR A 193 -9.18 5.68 -16.10
C THR A 193 -9.70 4.33 -15.59
N GLY A 194 -10.74 3.79 -16.21
CA GLY A 194 -11.40 2.55 -15.77
C GLY A 194 -12.58 2.80 -14.83
N ASP A 195 -12.81 1.90 -13.88
CA ASP A 195 -13.98 1.94 -13.02
C ASP A 195 -13.83 2.98 -11.88
N MET A 196 -14.51 4.11 -12.03
CA MET A 196 -14.58 5.14 -10.99
C MET A 196 -15.40 4.72 -9.78
N ALA A 197 -16.39 3.84 -9.94
CA ALA A 197 -17.24 3.40 -8.84
C ALA A 197 -16.42 2.64 -7.79
N LEU A 198 -15.43 1.84 -8.23
CA LEU A 198 -14.50 1.14 -7.35
C LEU A 198 -13.71 2.12 -6.46
N VAL A 199 -13.17 3.19 -7.05
CA VAL A 199 -12.42 4.22 -6.30
C VAL A 199 -13.32 4.91 -5.27
N MET A 200 -14.54 5.27 -5.67
CA MET A 200 -15.51 5.89 -4.77
C MET A 200 -15.92 4.97 -3.61
N GLN A 201 -16.09 3.67 -3.87
CA GLN A 201 -16.38 2.68 -2.83
C GLN A 201 -15.25 2.56 -1.81
N VAL A 202 -13.99 2.44 -2.29
CA VAL A 202 -12.82 2.40 -1.41
C VAL A 202 -12.74 3.68 -0.56
N GLN A 203 -12.94 4.85 -1.18
CA GLN A 203 -12.90 6.12 -0.47
C GLN A 203 -14.00 6.22 0.59
N ALA A 204 -15.23 5.80 0.27
CA ALA A 204 -16.34 5.81 1.22
C ALA A 204 -16.06 4.93 2.45
N ILE A 205 -15.52 3.72 2.24
CA ILE A 205 -15.12 2.81 3.32
C ILE A 205 -14.07 3.47 4.22
N GLN A 206 -13.04 4.10 3.63
CA GLN A 206 -11.98 4.75 4.40
C GLN A 206 -12.46 6.00 5.16
N MET A 207 -13.36 6.79 4.57
CA MET A 207 -13.92 7.99 5.21
C MET A 207 -14.85 7.66 6.37
N GLN A 208 -15.66 6.60 6.26
CA GLN A 208 -16.52 6.16 7.37
C GLN A 208 -15.67 5.81 8.60
N ALA A 209 -14.58 5.07 8.43
CA ALA A 209 -13.68 4.76 9.53
C ALA A 209 -12.95 5.98 10.12
N ALA A 210 -12.72 7.03 9.33
CA ALA A 210 -12.13 8.27 9.81
C ALA A 210 -13.07 9.08 10.72
N GLN A 211 -14.39 8.98 10.51
CA GLN A 211 -15.40 9.69 11.30
C GLN A 211 -15.67 9.02 12.67
N GLU A 212 -15.20 7.78 12.85
CA GLU A 212 -15.33 7.01 14.08
C GLU A 212 -14.09 7.12 15.01
N LEU A 213 -13.11 7.97 14.65
CA LEU A 213 -11.92 8.30 15.44
C LEU A 213 -12.15 9.57 16.27
#